data_AF-A0A432ZR91-F1
#
_entry.id   AF-A0A432ZR91-F1
#
_cell.length_a   1.000
_cell.length_b   1.000
_cell.length_c   1.000
_cell.angle_alpha   90.00
_cell.angle_beta   90.00
_cell.angle_gamma   90.00
#
_symmetry.space_group_name_H-M   'P 1'
#
loop_
_entity.id
_entity.type
_entity.pdbx_description
1 polymer ?
#
loop_
_entity_poly.entity_id
_entity_poly.type
_entity_poly.pdbx_seq_one_letter_code
_entity_poly.pdbx_strand_id
1 'polypeptide(L)'
;MSPSAPSRLLLRQSEHPWLEQACLVVNPLDDALATSAHCHYWGFHAGVAALWQQNGRTSHCCVELPQSQVQHVIVYVAKEREVNQWVLAQLAQLPAATTIWLVGEKRSGVQSLVKKLPPAYSTCRAIASGEHSKLFECRLEQSQPTPAQYPMQRIQTTVGSLYSGPGVFSQKQLDEGSALLIEHLPQLSKAQKVVDFGCGNGVLSLALAKKNAALTLDLHLTDVNPLSLHCAQHTLREHGISAEYYLRDGFPTLDTVDLIISHPPFHTGLATDYSVAEGLIHSAHQRLRKGGQLLLVANRFLPWPEKLAETFGAVDTIAVNPRFAVYGVKK
;
A
#
# COMPACT_ATOMS: atom_id res chain seq x y z
N MET A 1 13.22 -7.18 -11.92
CA MET A 1 14.01 -6.66 -10.78
C MET A 1 14.86 -7.78 -10.20
N SER A 2 15.93 -7.49 -9.46
CA SER A 2 16.63 -8.53 -8.70
C SER A 2 15.71 -9.06 -7.60
N PRO A 3 15.60 -10.39 -7.39
CA PRO A 3 14.75 -10.94 -6.34
C PRO A 3 15.14 -10.42 -4.95
N SER A 4 14.15 -10.14 -4.11
CA SER A 4 14.32 -9.74 -2.71
C SER A 4 15.04 -10.83 -1.90
N ALA A 5 15.56 -10.45 -0.74
CA ALA A 5 16.23 -11.37 0.18
C ALA A 5 15.36 -12.60 0.54
N PRO A 6 14.08 -12.44 0.93
CA PRO A 6 13.15 -13.57 1.11
C PRO A 6 12.97 -14.43 -0.14
N SER A 7 12.78 -13.82 -1.32
CA SER A 7 12.61 -14.55 -2.59
C SER A 7 13.85 -15.37 -2.95
N ARG A 8 15.06 -14.82 -2.79
CA ARG A 8 16.32 -15.56 -3.02
C ARG A 8 16.47 -16.76 -2.08
N LEU A 9 16.04 -16.63 -0.83
CA LEU A 9 16.05 -17.75 0.11
C LEU A 9 15.12 -18.87 -0.37
N LEU A 10 13.91 -18.53 -0.82
CA LEU A 10 12.93 -19.49 -1.32
C LEU A 10 13.38 -20.18 -2.61
N LEU A 11 13.94 -19.42 -3.57
CA LEU A 11 14.44 -19.97 -4.84
C LEU A 11 15.59 -20.97 -4.68
N ARG A 12 16.34 -20.91 -3.56
CA ARG A 12 17.37 -21.90 -3.25
C ARG A 12 16.82 -23.22 -2.71
N GLN A 13 15.53 -23.30 -2.42
CA GLN A 13 14.92 -24.51 -1.89
C GLN A 13 14.36 -25.35 -3.06
N SER A 14 15.16 -26.28 -3.56
CA SER A 14 14.85 -27.09 -4.76
C SER A 14 13.84 -28.21 -4.56
N GLU A 15 13.49 -28.54 -3.31
CA GLU A 15 12.71 -29.76 -2.97
C GLU A 15 11.34 -29.45 -2.35
N HIS A 16 10.85 -28.21 -2.43
CA HIS A 16 9.62 -27.82 -1.74
C HIS A 16 8.35 -27.81 -2.62
N PRO A 17 7.16 -28.04 -2.01
CA PRO A 17 5.93 -28.32 -2.75
C PRO A 17 5.45 -27.20 -3.69
N TRP A 18 5.78 -25.94 -3.42
CA TRP A 18 5.34 -24.81 -4.25
C TRP A 18 5.94 -24.78 -5.68
N LEU A 19 6.87 -25.68 -5.98
CA LEU A 19 7.38 -25.89 -7.34
C LEU A 19 6.45 -26.76 -8.19
N GLU A 20 5.61 -27.60 -7.57
CA GLU A 20 4.80 -28.62 -8.27
C GLU A 20 3.31 -28.57 -7.90
N GLN A 21 2.95 -27.88 -6.82
CA GLN A 21 1.60 -27.84 -6.26
C GLN A 21 1.08 -26.42 -6.15
N ALA A 22 -0.24 -26.27 -6.33
CA ALA A 22 -0.91 -24.98 -6.26
C ALA A 22 -0.64 -24.30 -4.91
N CYS A 23 -0.04 -23.11 -4.96
CA CYS A 23 0.40 -22.35 -3.80
C CYS A 23 -0.08 -20.91 -3.87
N LEU A 24 -0.68 -20.43 -2.78
CA LEU A 24 -1.00 -19.02 -2.61
C LEU A 24 0.21 -18.30 -2.01
N VAL A 25 0.73 -17.30 -2.70
CA VAL A 25 1.87 -16.48 -2.25
C VAL A 25 1.34 -15.15 -1.77
N VAL A 26 1.49 -14.91 -0.47
CA VAL A 26 0.90 -13.80 0.27
C VAL A 26 1.93 -12.70 0.50
N ASN A 27 1.59 -11.48 0.05
CA ASN A 27 2.41 -10.27 0.14
C ASN A 27 3.85 -10.41 -0.38
N PRO A 28 4.11 -11.11 -1.52
CA PRO A 28 5.45 -11.16 -2.06
C PRO A 28 5.97 -9.74 -2.37
N LEU A 29 7.28 -9.55 -2.24
CA LEU A 29 7.94 -8.25 -2.46
C LEU A 29 8.30 -8.02 -3.94
N ASP A 30 8.20 -9.07 -4.76
CA ASP A 30 8.59 -9.12 -6.15
C ASP A 30 7.85 -10.24 -6.88
N ASP A 31 8.18 -10.46 -8.15
CA ASP A 31 7.62 -11.47 -9.04
C ASP A 31 8.50 -12.71 -9.20
N ALA A 32 9.51 -12.91 -8.35
CA ALA A 32 10.48 -13.99 -8.55
C ALA A 32 9.84 -15.39 -8.54
N LEU A 33 8.79 -15.57 -7.72
CA LEU A 33 8.00 -16.82 -7.66
C LEU A 33 6.90 -16.90 -8.73
N ALA A 34 6.65 -15.83 -9.48
CA ALA A 34 5.66 -15.82 -10.56
C ALA A 34 6.11 -16.67 -11.77
N THR A 35 7.36 -17.13 -11.78
CA THR A 35 7.90 -18.10 -12.75
C THR A 35 7.27 -19.49 -12.61
N SER A 36 6.80 -19.87 -11.42
CA SER A 36 6.09 -21.13 -11.20
C SER A 36 4.63 -20.99 -11.63
N ALA A 37 4.17 -21.89 -12.51
CA ALA A 37 2.79 -21.88 -12.97
C ALA A 37 1.77 -22.15 -11.84
N HIS A 38 2.23 -22.76 -10.75
CA HIS A 38 1.43 -23.17 -9.61
C HIS A 38 1.26 -22.07 -8.54
N CYS A 39 2.02 -20.97 -8.66
CA CYS A 39 1.95 -19.88 -7.70
C CYS A 39 0.93 -18.82 -8.12
N HIS A 40 0.10 -18.40 -7.18
CA HIS A 40 -0.87 -17.32 -7.33
C HIS A 40 -0.59 -16.21 -6.33
N TYR A 41 -0.76 -14.96 -6.74
CA TYR A 41 -0.55 -13.81 -5.88
C TYR A 41 -1.82 -13.51 -5.08
N TRP A 42 -1.65 -13.29 -3.78
CA TRP A 42 -2.58 -12.48 -3.00
C TRP A 42 -1.79 -11.47 -2.17
N GLY A 43 -2.23 -10.22 -2.12
CA GLY A 43 -1.54 -9.24 -1.29
C GLY A 43 -2.03 -7.83 -1.51
N PHE A 44 -1.28 -6.90 -0.96
CA PHE A 44 -1.74 -5.52 -0.79
C PHE A 44 -0.93 -4.48 -1.58
N HIS A 45 -0.25 -4.89 -2.65
CA HIS A 45 0.50 -3.96 -3.52
C HIS A 45 0.16 -4.14 -5.00
N ALA A 46 -0.54 -3.17 -5.59
CA ALA A 46 -0.99 -3.23 -6.98
C ALA A 46 0.15 -3.34 -8.00
N GLY A 47 1.30 -2.70 -7.75
CA GLY A 47 2.49 -2.81 -8.60
C GLY A 47 3.03 -4.25 -8.69
N VAL A 48 3.26 -4.91 -7.55
CA VAL A 48 3.65 -6.32 -7.52
C VAL A 48 2.57 -7.20 -8.13
N ALA A 49 1.30 -6.95 -7.83
CA ALA A 49 0.19 -7.68 -8.43
C ALA A 49 0.21 -7.62 -9.96
N ALA A 50 0.53 -6.45 -10.55
CA ALA A 50 0.65 -6.26 -11.99
C ALA A 50 1.86 -7.01 -12.57
N LEU A 51 3.01 -7.05 -11.88
CA LEU A 51 4.16 -7.87 -12.31
C LEU A 51 3.80 -9.36 -12.37
N TRP A 52 3.05 -9.86 -11.38
CA TRP A 52 2.57 -11.25 -11.39
C TRP A 52 1.59 -11.52 -12.55
N GLN A 53 0.70 -10.57 -12.87
CA GLN A 53 -0.21 -10.67 -14.02
C GLN A 53 0.55 -10.67 -15.36
N GLN A 54 1.60 -9.85 -15.49
CA GLN A 54 2.46 -9.82 -16.68
C GLN A 54 3.17 -11.17 -16.91
N ASN A 55 3.48 -11.90 -15.83
CA ASN A 55 3.97 -13.28 -15.88
C ASN A 55 2.84 -14.34 -16.07
N GLY A 56 1.62 -13.89 -16.40
CA GLY A 56 0.46 -14.74 -16.66
C GLY A 56 -0.09 -15.47 -15.43
N ARG A 57 0.22 -14.99 -14.21
CA ARG A 57 -0.27 -15.61 -12.97
C ARG A 57 -1.57 -14.95 -12.51
N THR A 58 -2.46 -15.76 -11.94
CA THR A 58 -3.62 -15.25 -11.19
C THR A 58 -3.13 -14.39 -10.03
N SER A 59 -3.72 -13.20 -9.91
CA SER A 59 -3.26 -12.18 -8.97
C SER A 59 -4.44 -11.45 -8.36
N HIS A 60 -4.60 -11.59 -7.04
CA HIS A 60 -5.65 -10.97 -6.25
C HIS A 60 -5.05 -9.85 -5.39
N CYS A 61 -5.23 -8.60 -5.81
CA CYS A 61 -4.88 -7.44 -4.99
C CYS A 61 -6.14 -6.93 -4.28
N CYS A 62 -6.46 -7.49 -3.12
CA CYS A 62 -7.71 -7.22 -2.41
C CYS A 62 -7.56 -7.42 -0.90
N VAL A 63 -8.49 -6.83 -0.14
CA VAL A 63 -8.49 -6.84 1.34
C VAL A 63 -8.67 -8.24 1.91
N GLU A 64 -9.61 -8.99 1.35
CA GLU A 64 -10.02 -10.31 1.81
C GLU A 64 -9.26 -11.42 1.07
N LEU A 65 -9.16 -12.57 1.72
CA LEU A 65 -8.63 -13.79 1.11
C LEU A 65 -9.48 -14.16 -0.12
N PRO A 66 -8.89 -14.34 -1.32
CA PRO A 66 -9.63 -14.83 -2.46
C PRO A 66 -10.15 -16.24 -2.20
N GLN A 67 -11.33 -16.55 -2.72
CA GLN A 67 -11.86 -17.91 -2.69
C GLN A 67 -10.87 -18.86 -3.36
N SER A 68 -10.26 -19.72 -2.56
CA SER A 68 -9.15 -20.57 -2.98
C SER A 68 -9.15 -21.86 -2.17
N GLN A 69 -9.01 -22.99 -2.84
CA GLN A 69 -8.85 -24.32 -2.22
C GLN A 69 -7.39 -24.77 -2.25
N VAL A 70 -6.48 -23.88 -1.88
CA VAL A 70 -5.05 -24.22 -1.77
C VAL A 70 -4.78 -24.96 -0.46
N GLN A 71 -3.84 -25.90 -0.52
CA GLN A 71 -3.31 -26.60 0.67
C GLN A 71 -1.92 -26.07 1.08
N HIS A 72 -1.41 -25.07 0.34
CA HIS A 72 -0.05 -24.57 0.42
C HIS A 72 -0.06 -23.04 0.34
N VAL A 73 0.56 -22.40 1.33
CA VAL A 73 0.63 -20.94 1.42
C VAL A 73 2.04 -20.51 1.78
N ILE A 74 2.59 -19.53 1.06
CA ILE A 74 3.83 -18.84 1.44
C ILE A 74 3.46 -17.43 1.85
N VAL A 75 3.78 -17.03 3.07
CA VAL A 75 3.56 -15.69 3.58
C VAL A 75 4.89 -14.98 3.71
N TYR A 76 5.03 -13.88 2.97
CA TYR A 76 6.09 -12.91 3.18
C TYR A 76 5.70 -12.05 4.38
N VAL A 77 6.43 -12.22 5.47
CA VAL A 77 6.16 -11.54 6.74
C VAL A 77 6.47 -10.06 6.59
N ALA A 78 5.43 -9.25 6.72
CA ALA A 78 5.51 -7.80 6.72
C ALA A 78 6.24 -7.30 7.97
N LYS A 79 6.78 -6.08 7.92
CA LYS A 79 7.38 -5.43 9.08
C LYS A 79 6.32 -5.06 10.12
N GLU A 80 5.12 -4.74 9.65
CA GLU A 80 3.97 -4.32 10.42
C GLU A 80 3.30 -5.54 11.06
N ARG A 81 3.38 -5.62 12.40
CA ARG A 81 2.80 -6.74 13.15
C ARG A 81 1.29 -6.91 12.90
N GLU A 82 0.54 -5.80 12.86
CA GLU A 82 -0.92 -5.84 12.71
C GLU A 82 -1.32 -6.35 11.32
N VAL A 83 -0.53 -6.08 10.27
CA VAL A 83 -0.75 -6.64 8.92
C VAL A 83 -0.59 -8.15 8.94
N ASN A 84 0.46 -8.65 9.60
CA ASN A 84 0.65 -10.10 9.73
C ASN A 84 -0.49 -10.76 10.53
N GLN A 85 -1.00 -10.10 11.56
CA GLN A 85 -2.15 -10.59 12.32
C GLN A 85 -3.42 -10.62 11.46
N TRP A 86 -3.65 -9.60 10.64
CA TRP A 86 -4.75 -9.58 9.67
C TRP A 86 -4.63 -10.73 8.66
N VAL A 87 -3.45 -10.91 8.05
CA VAL A 87 -3.20 -12.01 7.11
C VAL A 87 -3.44 -13.38 7.76
N LEU A 88 -2.94 -13.59 8.98
CA LEU A 88 -3.18 -14.85 9.70
C LEU A 88 -4.66 -15.03 10.10
N ALA A 89 -5.41 -13.96 10.37
CA ALA A 89 -6.85 -14.08 10.59
C ALA A 89 -7.59 -14.50 9.30
N GLN A 90 -7.14 -13.98 8.15
CA GLN A 90 -7.68 -14.37 6.84
C GLN A 90 -7.34 -15.82 6.49
N LEU A 91 -6.08 -16.23 6.64
CA LEU A 91 -5.63 -17.60 6.34
C LEU A 91 -6.26 -18.66 7.27
N ALA A 92 -6.78 -18.28 8.43
CA ALA A 92 -7.50 -19.20 9.32
C ALA A 92 -8.79 -19.74 8.67
N GLN A 93 -9.31 -19.10 7.63
CA GLN A 93 -10.47 -19.56 6.86
C GLN A 93 -10.18 -20.75 5.94
N LEU A 94 -8.90 -21.04 5.68
CA LEU A 94 -8.49 -22.15 4.82
C LEU A 94 -8.81 -23.51 5.46
N PRO A 95 -8.81 -24.61 4.68
CA PRO A 95 -8.98 -25.95 5.23
C PRO A 95 -7.92 -26.28 6.28
N ALA A 96 -8.32 -27.03 7.31
CA ALA A 96 -7.37 -27.58 8.27
C ALA A 96 -6.31 -28.44 7.55
N ALA A 97 -5.14 -28.58 8.18
CA ALA A 97 -3.92 -29.17 7.62
C ALA A 97 -3.27 -28.42 6.43
N THR A 98 -3.77 -27.23 6.06
CA THR A 98 -3.06 -26.34 5.13
C THR A 98 -1.65 -26.03 5.64
N THR A 99 -0.64 -26.25 4.81
CA THR A 99 0.76 -25.97 5.12
C THR A 99 1.09 -24.51 4.84
N ILE A 100 1.74 -23.85 5.80
CA ILE A 100 2.05 -22.44 5.75
C ILE A 100 3.55 -22.25 5.97
N TRP A 101 4.20 -21.64 4.99
CA TRP A 101 5.58 -21.19 5.11
C TRP A 101 5.62 -19.70 5.41
N LEU A 102 6.34 -19.32 6.46
CA LEU A 102 6.55 -17.94 6.87
C LEU A 102 7.98 -17.56 6.50
N VAL A 103 8.14 -16.69 5.51
CA VAL A 103 9.44 -16.18 5.07
C VAL A 103 9.57 -14.70 5.43
N GLY A 104 10.73 -14.27 5.88
CA GLY A 104 10.98 -12.84 6.06
C GLY A 104 12.40 -12.54 6.44
N GLU A 105 12.79 -11.28 6.29
CA GLU A 105 14.10 -10.82 6.74
C GLU A 105 14.23 -10.93 8.26
N LYS A 106 15.45 -11.21 8.74
CA LYS A 106 15.77 -11.36 10.16
C LYS A 106 15.39 -10.11 10.98
N ARG A 107 15.39 -8.94 10.35
CA ARG A 107 15.05 -7.64 10.97
C ARG A 107 13.57 -7.25 10.82
N SER A 108 12.78 -8.00 10.05
CA SER A 108 11.36 -7.71 9.77
C SER A 108 10.38 -8.42 10.71
N GLY A 109 10.87 -8.98 11.82
CA GLY A 109 10.00 -9.53 12.87
C GLY A 109 9.51 -10.97 12.66
N VAL A 110 9.95 -11.68 11.62
CA VAL A 110 9.56 -13.09 11.34
C VAL A 110 9.75 -14.01 12.55
N GLN A 111 10.85 -13.88 13.28
CA GLN A 111 11.09 -14.71 14.47
C GLN A 111 10.13 -14.39 15.62
N SER A 112 9.75 -13.12 15.76
CA SER A 112 8.81 -12.68 16.79
C SER A 112 7.40 -13.15 16.47
N LEU A 113 7.01 -13.15 15.19
CA LEU A 113 5.73 -13.67 14.71
C LEU A 113 5.62 -15.18 14.97
N VAL A 114 6.63 -15.95 14.54
CA VAL A 114 6.68 -17.42 14.71
C VAL A 114 6.56 -17.85 16.18
N LYS A 115 7.16 -17.09 17.11
CA LYS A 115 7.05 -17.37 18.55
C LYS A 115 5.67 -17.05 19.14
N LYS A 116 4.83 -16.31 18.43
CA LYS A 116 3.55 -15.78 18.90
C LYS A 116 2.45 -15.96 17.84
N LEU A 117 2.43 -17.13 17.20
CA LEU A 117 1.35 -17.46 16.29
C LEU A 117 0.01 -17.60 17.05
N PRO A 118 -1.12 -17.27 16.40
CA PRO A 118 -2.43 -17.55 16.97
C PRO A 118 -2.62 -19.05 17.24
N PRO A 119 -3.46 -19.45 18.22
CA PRO A 119 -3.67 -20.84 18.60
C PRO A 119 -4.18 -21.77 17.49
N ALA A 120 -4.75 -21.20 16.42
CA ALA A 120 -5.20 -21.96 15.25
C ALA A 120 -4.05 -22.61 14.46
N TYR A 121 -2.80 -22.18 14.69
CA TYR A 121 -1.62 -22.63 13.96
C TYR A 121 -0.71 -23.49 14.83
N SER A 122 -0.15 -24.53 14.23
CA SER A 122 0.84 -25.38 14.88
C SER A 122 2.12 -24.60 15.22
N THR A 123 2.92 -25.15 16.14
CA THR A 123 4.28 -24.66 16.34
C THR A 123 5.09 -24.73 15.05
N CYS A 124 5.94 -23.73 14.81
CA CYS A 124 6.74 -23.69 13.60
C CYS A 124 8.03 -24.52 13.71
N ARG A 125 8.36 -25.21 12.62
CA ARG A 125 9.67 -25.79 12.35
C ARG A 125 10.52 -24.79 11.54
N ALA A 126 11.78 -24.60 11.94
CA ALA A 126 12.72 -23.82 11.12
C ALA A 126 13.19 -24.66 9.92
N ILE A 127 13.09 -24.11 8.72
CA ILE A 127 13.44 -24.79 7.47
C ILE A 127 14.78 -24.30 6.94
N ALA A 128 14.94 -22.99 6.80
CA ALA A 128 16.14 -22.40 6.22
C ALA A 128 16.48 -21.03 6.83
N SER A 129 17.75 -20.64 6.73
CA SER A 129 18.26 -19.33 7.13
C SER A 129 19.42 -18.95 6.23
N GLY A 130 19.32 -17.82 5.55
CA GLY A 130 20.29 -17.35 4.57
C GLY A 130 19.78 -16.06 3.92
N GLU A 131 20.61 -15.37 3.12
CA GLU A 131 20.18 -14.15 2.41
C GLU A 131 19.56 -13.07 3.32
N HIS A 132 20.06 -12.91 4.55
CA HIS A 132 19.47 -12.05 5.58
C HIS A 132 18.03 -12.40 6.00
N SER A 133 17.51 -13.55 5.58
CA SER A 133 16.14 -14.03 5.80
C SER A 133 16.09 -15.36 6.56
N LYS A 134 14.90 -15.72 7.01
CA LYS A 134 14.56 -17.02 7.60
C LYS A 134 13.25 -17.55 7.01
N LEU A 135 13.16 -18.87 6.94
CA LEU A 135 12.01 -19.61 6.49
C LEU A 135 11.58 -20.57 7.59
N PHE A 136 10.29 -20.52 7.94
CA PHE A 136 9.65 -21.41 8.90
C PHE A 136 8.45 -22.07 8.26
N GLU A 137 8.06 -23.22 8.78
CA GLU A 137 6.89 -23.98 8.35
C GLU A 137 6.00 -24.28 9.56
N CYS A 138 4.69 -24.09 9.41
CA CYS A 138 3.66 -24.58 10.32
C CYS A 138 2.46 -25.09 9.52
N ARG A 139 1.43 -25.55 10.23
CA ARG A 139 0.14 -25.94 9.64
C ARG A 139 -0.99 -25.21 10.33
N LEU A 140 -2.08 -24.99 9.59
CA LEU A 140 -3.35 -24.61 10.18
C LEU A 140 -3.99 -25.85 10.84
N GLU A 141 -4.13 -25.85 12.15
CA GLU A 141 -4.72 -26.96 12.92
C GLU A 141 -6.23 -26.79 13.05
N GLN A 142 -6.69 -25.55 13.25
CA GLN A 142 -8.11 -25.24 13.43
C GLN A 142 -8.58 -24.22 12.40
N SER A 143 -9.41 -24.68 11.45
CA SER A 143 -10.08 -23.80 10.49
C SER A 143 -11.19 -22.99 11.15
N GLN A 144 -11.29 -21.71 10.77
CA GLN A 144 -12.31 -20.74 11.16
C GLN A 144 -12.95 -20.18 9.89
N PRO A 145 -13.94 -20.88 9.30
CA PRO A 145 -14.46 -20.57 7.97
C PRO A 145 -15.27 -19.27 7.90
N THR A 146 -15.61 -18.66 9.04
CA THR A 146 -16.27 -17.36 9.09
C THR A 146 -15.29 -16.28 8.63
N PRO A 147 -15.64 -15.48 7.58
CA PRO A 147 -14.78 -14.40 7.13
C PRO A 147 -14.46 -13.42 8.25
N ALA A 148 -13.16 -13.25 8.53
CA ALA A 148 -12.73 -12.25 9.48
C ALA A 148 -12.98 -10.86 8.87
N GLN A 149 -13.61 -9.97 9.64
CA GLN A 149 -13.79 -8.57 9.23
C GLN A 149 -12.48 -7.82 9.38
N TYR A 150 -12.16 -6.97 8.39
CA TYR A 150 -10.99 -6.12 8.47
C TYR A 150 -11.08 -5.21 9.71
N PRO A 151 -10.08 -5.23 10.64
CA PRO A 151 -10.16 -4.55 11.92
C PRO A 151 -9.91 -3.04 11.78
N MET A 152 -10.77 -2.40 10.99
CA MET A 152 -10.77 -0.98 10.73
C MET A 152 -11.31 -0.22 11.94
N GLN A 153 -10.65 0.89 12.26
CA GLN A 153 -10.93 1.75 13.39
C GLN A 153 -11.37 3.13 12.90
N ARG A 154 -12.35 3.72 13.59
CA ARG A 154 -12.76 5.10 13.39
C ARG A 154 -11.97 6.00 14.34
N ILE A 155 -11.32 7.01 13.80
CA ILE A 155 -10.43 7.93 14.52
C ILE A 155 -10.94 9.35 14.34
N GLN A 156 -11.14 10.07 15.45
CA GLN A 156 -11.55 11.47 15.38
C GLN A 156 -10.32 12.36 15.23
N THR A 157 -10.35 13.26 14.24
CA THR A 157 -9.29 14.24 13.98
C THR A 157 -9.85 15.65 13.87
N THR A 158 -8.97 16.63 13.69
CA THR A 158 -9.33 18.04 13.42
C THR A 158 -10.06 18.22 12.10
N VAL A 159 -9.86 17.34 11.12
CA VAL A 159 -10.54 17.40 9.81
C VAL A 159 -11.85 16.61 9.77
N GLY A 160 -12.15 15.79 10.78
CA GLY A 160 -13.30 14.88 10.81
C GLY A 160 -12.94 13.49 11.30
N SER A 161 -13.90 12.57 11.23
CA SER A 161 -13.62 11.16 11.45
C SER A 161 -12.91 10.54 10.25
N LEU A 162 -11.92 9.71 10.52
CA LEU A 162 -11.20 8.93 9.52
C LEU A 162 -11.34 7.46 9.86
N TYR A 163 -11.41 6.61 8.84
CA TYR A 163 -11.25 5.17 9.03
C TYR A 163 -9.83 4.76 8.70
N SER A 164 -9.22 3.90 9.52
CA SER A 164 -7.88 3.36 9.26
C SER A 164 -7.72 1.98 9.87
N GLY A 165 -6.76 1.19 9.40
CA GLY A 165 -6.56 -0.16 9.90
C GLY A 165 -5.15 -0.68 9.60
N PRO A 166 -4.88 -1.96 9.93
CA PRO A 166 -3.56 -2.55 9.73
C PRO A 166 -3.06 -2.39 8.29
N GLY A 167 -1.88 -1.78 8.13
CA GLY A 167 -1.24 -1.60 6.81
C GLY A 167 -1.62 -0.31 6.09
N VAL A 168 -2.47 0.53 6.69
CA VAL A 168 -2.77 1.88 6.19
C VAL A 168 -1.81 2.89 6.81
N PHE A 169 -1.34 3.86 6.02
CA PHE A 169 -0.43 4.90 6.48
C PHE A 169 -1.04 5.72 7.64
N SER A 170 -0.20 6.07 8.61
CA SER A 170 -0.58 6.83 9.82
C SER A 170 -1.83 6.26 10.53
N GLN A 171 -1.83 4.94 10.74
CA GLN A 171 -2.99 4.19 11.23
C GLN A 171 -3.67 4.78 12.48
N LYS A 172 -2.93 5.42 13.39
CA LYS A 172 -3.44 5.79 14.73
C LYS A 172 -3.77 7.27 14.91
N GLN A 173 -3.29 8.14 14.03
CA GLN A 173 -3.43 9.59 14.19
C GLN A 173 -3.27 10.31 12.85
N LEU A 174 -3.58 11.60 12.83
CA LEU A 174 -3.22 12.45 11.71
C LEU A 174 -1.69 12.59 11.64
N ASP A 175 -1.12 12.34 10.47
CA ASP A 175 0.31 12.54 10.20
C ASP A 175 0.64 14.04 10.12
N GLU A 176 1.83 14.42 10.60
CA GLU A 176 2.26 15.82 10.65
C GLU A 176 2.52 16.45 9.27
N GLY A 177 3.01 15.68 8.30
CA GLY A 177 3.16 16.12 6.92
C GLY A 177 1.79 16.35 6.28
N SER A 178 0.88 15.38 6.43
CA SER A 178 -0.50 15.54 5.96
C SER A 178 -1.21 16.73 6.63
N ALA A 179 -1.01 16.95 7.93
CA ALA A 179 -1.54 18.12 8.64
C ALA A 179 -0.99 19.43 8.06
N LEU A 180 0.32 19.52 7.82
CA LEU A 180 0.94 20.69 7.19
C LEU A 180 0.35 20.95 5.79
N LEU A 181 0.17 19.91 4.96
CA LEU A 181 -0.46 20.08 3.65
C LEU A 181 -1.90 20.60 3.76
N ILE A 182 -2.67 20.08 4.73
CA ILE A 182 -4.07 20.45 4.95
C ILE A 182 -4.22 21.95 5.25
N GLU A 183 -3.32 22.53 6.04
CA GLU A 183 -3.30 23.97 6.33
C GLU A 183 -3.18 24.83 5.05
N HIS A 184 -2.47 24.30 4.05
CA HIS A 184 -2.14 24.98 2.81
C HIS A 184 -2.96 24.51 1.59
N LEU A 185 -3.98 23.66 1.78
CA LEU A 185 -4.88 23.26 0.69
C LEU A 185 -5.58 24.49 0.08
N PRO A 186 -5.80 24.54 -1.25
CA PRO A 186 -6.36 25.72 -1.89
C PRO A 186 -7.86 25.90 -1.60
N GLN A 187 -8.28 27.16 -1.51
CA GLN A 187 -9.67 27.54 -1.72
C GLN A 187 -9.90 27.67 -3.22
N LEU A 188 -10.83 26.88 -3.76
CA LEU A 188 -11.10 26.82 -5.19
C LEU A 188 -12.22 27.79 -5.57
N SER A 189 -12.08 28.45 -6.73
CA SER A 189 -13.11 29.36 -7.26
C SER A 189 -14.18 28.65 -8.10
N LYS A 190 -13.93 27.39 -8.48
CA LYS A 190 -14.83 26.54 -9.27
C LYS A 190 -14.55 25.07 -8.98
N ALA A 191 -15.52 24.21 -9.31
CA ALA A 191 -15.33 22.76 -9.29
C ALA A 191 -14.12 22.36 -10.15
N GLN A 192 -13.35 21.39 -9.67
CA GLN A 192 -12.12 20.91 -10.28
C GLN A 192 -12.09 19.38 -10.26
N LYS A 193 -11.43 18.80 -11.26
CA LYS A 193 -11.02 17.40 -11.27
C LYS A 193 -9.73 17.25 -10.47
N VAL A 194 -9.81 16.57 -9.34
CA VAL A 194 -8.73 16.45 -8.37
C VAL A 194 -8.25 15.00 -8.29
N VAL A 195 -6.94 14.81 -8.33
CA VAL A 195 -6.33 13.51 -8.01
C VAL A 195 -5.63 13.58 -6.66
N ASP A 196 -5.98 12.67 -5.76
CA ASP A 196 -5.25 12.39 -4.53
C ASP A 196 -4.35 11.17 -4.77
N PHE A 197 -3.06 11.42 -4.97
CA PHE A 197 -2.08 10.40 -5.33
C PHE A 197 -1.42 9.81 -4.10
N GLY A 198 -1.57 8.49 -3.90
CA GLY A 198 -1.18 7.82 -2.66
C GLY A 198 -2.12 8.22 -1.53
N CYS A 199 -3.43 8.09 -1.78
CA CYS A 199 -4.45 8.74 -0.95
C CYS A 199 -4.54 8.22 0.49
N GLY A 200 -3.97 7.05 0.79
CA GLY A 200 -4.05 6.44 2.11
C GLY A 200 -5.52 6.27 2.53
N ASN A 201 -5.87 6.77 3.72
CA ASN A 201 -7.24 6.77 4.23
C ASN A 201 -8.13 7.92 3.72
N GLY A 202 -7.69 8.68 2.71
CA GLY A 202 -8.47 9.75 2.09
C GLY A 202 -8.49 11.07 2.86
N VAL A 203 -7.57 11.27 3.81
CA VAL A 203 -7.55 12.46 4.68
C VAL A 203 -7.40 13.78 3.92
N LEU A 204 -6.56 13.82 2.87
CA LEU A 204 -6.36 15.03 2.07
C LEU A 204 -7.60 15.35 1.25
N SER A 205 -8.20 14.35 0.60
CA SER A 205 -9.47 14.46 -0.09
C SER A 205 -10.60 14.95 0.82
N LEU A 206 -10.73 14.41 2.04
CA LEU A 206 -11.73 14.85 3.02
C LEU A 206 -11.54 16.33 3.39
N ALA A 207 -10.30 16.73 3.69
CA ALA A 207 -9.98 18.10 4.07
C ALA A 207 -10.25 19.08 2.92
N LEU A 208 -9.85 18.74 1.70
CA LEU A 208 -10.09 19.57 0.52
C LEU A 208 -11.59 19.74 0.23
N ALA A 209 -12.35 18.65 0.29
CA ALA A 209 -13.80 18.67 0.08
C ALA A 209 -14.50 19.53 1.13
N LYS A 210 -14.13 19.42 2.42
CA LYS A 210 -14.68 20.26 3.49
C LYS A 210 -14.34 21.73 3.32
N LYS A 211 -13.09 22.07 2.97
CA LYS A 211 -12.66 23.45 2.70
C LYS A 211 -13.44 24.07 1.52
N ASN A 212 -13.87 23.23 0.58
CA ASN A 212 -14.59 23.64 -0.63
C ASN A 212 -16.03 23.13 -0.65
N ALA A 213 -16.71 23.06 0.50
CA ALA A 213 -18.04 22.46 0.63
C ALA A 213 -19.15 23.10 -0.24
N ALA A 214 -18.94 24.32 -0.74
CA ALA A 214 -19.84 24.97 -1.69
C ALA A 214 -19.68 24.46 -3.15
N LEU A 215 -18.71 23.59 -3.41
CA LEU A 215 -18.38 23.05 -4.72
C LEU A 215 -18.51 21.52 -4.70
N THR A 216 -19.03 20.96 -5.79
CA THR A 216 -18.96 19.52 -6.05
C THR A 216 -17.65 19.23 -6.77
N LEU A 217 -16.66 18.70 -6.04
CA LEU A 217 -15.37 18.31 -6.62
C LEU A 217 -15.48 16.95 -7.32
N ASP A 218 -14.79 16.80 -8.45
CA ASP A 218 -14.64 15.53 -9.16
C ASP A 218 -13.37 14.84 -8.63
N LEU A 219 -13.55 14.04 -7.57
CA LEU A 219 -12.45 13.44 -6.79
C LEU A 219 -12.06 12.06 -7.32
N HIS A 220 -10.77 11.88 -7.61
CA HIS A 220 -10.19 10.60 -7.99
C HIS A 220 -9.05 10.24 -7.03
N LEU A 221 -9.18 9.12 -6.32
CA LEU A 221 -8.25 8.66 -5.30
C LEU A 221 -7.50 7.46 -5.84
N THR A 222 -6.16 7.51 -5.83
CA THR A 222 -5.32 6.38 -6.28
C THR A 222 -4.37 5.94 -5.18
N ASP A 223 -4.23 4.63 -5.00
CA ASP A 223 -3.29 4.03 -4.06
C ASP A 223 -2.88 2.63 -4.55
N VAL A 224 -1.67 2.21 -4.21
CA VAL A 224 -1.18 0.85 -4.48
C VAL A 224 -1.84 -0.18 -3.57
N ASN A 225 -2.36 0.26 -2.42
CA ASN A 225 -2.81 -0.59 -1.34
C ASN A 225 -4.35 -0.66 -1.30
N PRO A 226 -4.96 -1.86 -1.48
CA PRO A 226 -6.40 -2.02 -1.39
C PRO A 226 -6.94 -1.71 0.03
N LEU A 227 -6.13 -1.89 1.08
CA LEU A 227 -6.49 -1.56 2.46
C LEU A 227 -6.66 -0.04 2.63
N SER A 228 -5.78 0.75 2.01
CA SER A 228 -5.88 2.22 1.97
C SER A 228 -7.18 2.66 1.32
N LEU A 229 -7.45 2.17 0.10
CA LEU A 229 -8.68 2.53 -0.63
C LEU A 229 -9.95 2.10 0.11
N HIS A 230 -9.94 0.93 0.75
CA HIS A 230 -11.05 0.48 1.58
C HIS A 230 -11.31 1.46 2.73
N CYS A 231 -10.27 1.90 3.44
CA CYS A 231 -10.39 2.92 4.47
C CYS A 231 -10.84 4.28 3.91
N ALA A 232 -10.29 4.74 2.78
CA ALA A 232 -10.68 6.00 2.14
C ALA A 232 -12.16 6.00 1.72
N GLN A 233 -12.67 4.88 1.21
CA GLN A 233 -14.09 4.70 0.90
C GLN A 233 -14.97 4.90 2.13
N HIS A 234 -14.61 4.30 3.27
CA HIS A 234 -15.36 4.46 4.50
C HIS A 234 -15.28 5.91 5.04
N THR A 235 -14.09 6.52 5.01
CA THR A 235 -13.88 7.93 5.41
C THR A 235 -14.78 8.88 4.61
N LEU A 236 -14.74 8.83 3.28
CA LEU A 236 -15.49 9.76 2.44
C LEU A 236 -17.01 9.47 2.47
N ARG A 237 -17.40 8.20 2.52
CA ARG A 237 -18.82 7.80 2.63
C ARG A 237 -19.46 8.31 3.91
N GLU A 238 -18.78 8.25 5.05
CA GLU A 238 -19.29 8.80 6.33
C GLU A 238 -19.60 10.31 6.22
N HIS A 239 -18.87 11.01 5.36
CA HIS A 239 -19.02 12.46 5.15
C HIS A 239 -19.90 12.82 3.95
N GLY A 240 -20.53 11.84 3.29
CA GLY A 240 -21.36 12.09 2.11
C GLY A 240 -20.58 12.59 0.90
N ILE A 241 -19.28 12.33 0.83
CA ILE A 241 -18.41 12.75 -0.28
C ILE A 241 -18.28 11.60 -1.28
N SER A 242 -18.64 11.86 -2.54
CA SER A 242 -18.45 10.92 -3.64
C SER A 242 -17.05 11.07 -4.24
N ALA A 243 -16.47 9.94 -4.64
CA ALA A 243 -15.18 9.88 -5.32
C ALA A 243 -15.07 8.59 -6.14
N GLU A 244 -14.14 8.59 -7.10
CA GLU A 244 -13.71 7.40 -7.82
C GLU A 244 -12.39 6.87 -7.24
N TYR A 245 -12.24 5.55 -7.19
CA TYR A 245 -11.11 4.90 -6.53
C TYR A 245 -10.34 4.00 -7.50
N TYR A 246 -9.01 4.10 -7.47
CA TYR A 246 -8.12 3.44 -8.42
C TYR A 246 -7.05 2.64 -7.68
N LEU A 247 -7.16 1.32 -7.71
CA LEU A 247 -6.13 0.42 -7.20
C LEU A 247 -5.04 0.23 -8.25
N ARG A 248 -3.92 0.94 -8.11
CA ARG A 248 -2.82 0.88 -9.08
C ARG A 248 -1.53 1.47 -8.54
N ASP A 249 -0.44 1.07 -9.17
CA ASP A 249 0.85 1.71 -9.03
C ASP A 249 0.98 2.84 -10.05
N GLY A 250 0.70 4.07 -9.60
CA GLY A 250 0.75 5.26 -10.43
C GLY A 250 -0.61 5.93 -10.66
N PHE A 251 -0.66 6.70 -11.75
CA PHE A 251 -1.75 7.64 -12.02
C PHE A 251 -3.01 6.94 -12.54
N PRO A 252 -4.23 7.38 -12.15
CA PRO A 252 -5.48 6.91 -12.74
C PRO A 252 -5.52 7.14 -14.26
N THR A 253 -6.32 6.35 -14.97
CA THR A 253 -6.48 6.47 -16.43
C THR A 253 -7.41 7.64 -16.75
N LEU A 254 -6.89 8.86 -16.56
CA LEU A 254 -7.58 10.12 -16.82
C LEU A 254 -6.81 10.89 -17.90
N ASP A 255 -7.53 11.62 -18.74
CA ASP A 255 -6.91 12.43 -19.79
C ASP A 255 -6.16 13.63 -19.20
N THR A 256 -6.92 14.55 -18.58
CA THR A 256 -6.37 15.76 -17.94
C THR A 256 -7.05 16.05 -16.61
N VAL A 257 -6.30 16.60 -15.65
CA VAL A 257 -6.76 16.97 -14.31
C VAL A 257 -6.39 18.41 -13.96
N ASP A 258 -7.12 19.02 -13.03
CA ASP A 258 -6.94 20.41 -12.60
C ASP A 258 -5.92 20.53 -11.45
N LEU A 259 -6.04 19.64 -10.47
CA LEU A 259 -5.28 19.67 -9.23
C LEU A 259 -4.83 18.26 -8.87
N ILE A 260 -3.59 18.14 -8.43
CA ILE A 260 -3.04 16.92 -7.85
C ILE A 260 -2.59 17.25 -6.44
N ILE A 261 -3.06 16.50 -5.46
CA ILE A 261 -2.60 16.54 -4.07
C ILE A 261 -1.91 15.23 -3.72
N SER A 262 -0.83 15.27 -2.96
CA SER A 262 -0.12 14.05 -2.57
C SER A 262 0.70 14.21 -1.30
N HIS A 263 0.72 13.15 -0.49
CA HIS A 263 1.76 12.91 0.50
C HIS A 263 2.45 11.57 0.16
N PRO A 264 3.38 11.57 -0.81
CA PRO A 264 3.93 10.33 -1.35
C PRO A 264 4.82 9.61 -0.31
N PRO A 265 4.88 8.27 -0.35
CA PRO A 265 5.78 7.52 0.52
C PRO A 265 7.24 7.81 0.19
N PHE A 266 8.08 7.80 1.22
CA PHE A 266 9.50 8.19 1.15
C PHE A 266 10.48 7.01 1.26
N HIS A 267 10.00 5.80 1.58
CA HIS A 267 10.82 4.58 1.67
C HIS A 267 10.09 3.34 1.14
N THR A 268 10.69 2.66 0.17
CA THR A 268 10.44 1.25 -0.19
C THR A 268 11.64 0.42 0.30
N GLY A 269 11.71 0.16 1.61
CA GLY A 269 12.79 -0.62 2.23
C GLY A 269 13.86 0.23 2.96
N LEU A 270 15.14 -0.11 2.78
CA LEU A 270 16.29 0.48 3.50
C LEU A 270 17.00 1.63 2.76
N ALA A 271 16.70 1.85 1.47
CA ALA A 271 17.29 2.91 0.66
C ALA A 271 16.23 3.99 0.35
N THR A 272 16.68 5.23 0.22
CA THR A 272 15.86 6.30 -0.36
C THR A 272 15.53 5.94 -1.80
N ASP A 273 14.26 5.71 -2.09
CA ASP A 273 13.80 5.38 -3.44
C ASP A 273 13.26 6.65 -4.12
N TYR A 274 14.09 7.23 -4.99
CA TYR A 274 13.73 8.41 -5.77
C TYR A 274 12.78 8.08 -6.94
N SER A 275 12.60 6.80 -7.28
CA SER A 275 11.78 6.41 -8.45
C SER A 275 10.30 6.74 -8.25
N VAL A 276 9.80 6.65 -7.01
CA VAL A 276 8.43 7.04 -6.65
C VAL A 276 8.22 8.55 -6.87
N ALA A 277 9.20 9.37 -6.45
CA ALA A 277 9.15 10.81 -6.64
C ALA A 277 9.19 11.20 -8.12
N GLU A 278 10.12 10.62 -8.88
CA GLU A 278 10.24 10.87 -10.32
C GLU A 278 9.00 10.42 -11.09
N GLY A 279 8.47 9.23 -10.79
CA GLY A 279 7.25 8.71 -11.40
C GLY A 279 6.02 9.58 -11.14
N LEU A 280 5.86 10.08 -9.90
CA LEU A 280 4.81 11.03 -9.56
C LEU A 280 4.96 12.35 -10.32
N ILE A 281 6.14 12.98 -10.27
CA ILE A 281 6.39 14.29 -10.89
C ILE A 281 6.14 14.22 -12.39
N HIS A 282 6.67 13.19 -13.06
CA HIS A 282 6.49 12.98 -14.49
C HIS A 282 5.02 12.76 -14.86
N SER A 283 4.33 11.87 -14.13
CA SER A 283 2.90 11.60 -14.37
C SER A 283 2.05 12.83 -14.12
N ALA A 284 2.35 13.60 -13.07
CA ALA A 284 1.66 14.85 -12.77
C ALA A 284 1.83 15.86 -13.90
N HIS A 285 3.06 16.07 -14.40
CA HIS A 285 3.29 16.96 -15.52
C HIS A 285 2.55 16.52 -16.79
N GLN A 286 2.49 15.22 -17.08
CA GLN A 286 1.72 14.72 -18.24
C GLN A 286 0.21 14.99 -18.10
N ARG A 287 -0.36 14.75 -16.91
CA ARG A 287 -1.80 14.73 -16.67
C ARG A 287 -2.40 16.07 -16.27
N LEU A 288 -1.62 17.01 -15.75
CA LEU A 288 -2.13 18.35 -15.49
C LEU A 288 -2.54 19.01 -16.82
N ARG A 289 -3.66 19.73 -16.82
CA ARG A 289 -3.95 20.68 -17.90
C ARG A 289 -3.04 21.90 -17.77
N LYS A 290 -2.97 22.73 -18.82
CA LYS A 290 -2.32 24.05 -18.73
C LYS A 290 -2.96 24.89 -17.61
N GLY A 291 -2.13 25.44 -16.74
CA GLY A 291 -2.50 26.16 -15.52
C GLY A 291 -2.98 25.27 -14.37
N GLY A 292 -2.93 23.94 -14.51
CA GLY A 292 -3.19 23.00 -13.42
C GLY A 292 -2.05 22.96 -12.42
N GLN A 293 -2.33 22.51 -11.20
CA GLN A 293 -1.40 22.57 -10.07
C GLN A 293 -1.12 21.18 -9.47
N LEU A 294 0.14 20.92 -9.13
CA LEU A 294 0.52 19.86 -8.19
C LEU A 294 0.89 20.52 -6.86
N LEU A 295 0.32 19.99 -5.78
CA LEU A 295 0.62 20.37 -4.41
C LEU A 295 0.99 19.10 -3.63
N LEU A 296 2.21 19.04 -3.09
CA LEU A 296 2.64 17.88 -2.33
C LEU A 296 3.35 18.27 -1.05
N VAL A 297 3.29 17.39 -0.06
CA VAL A 297 4.12 17.47 1.14
C VAL A 297 5.09 16.31 1.15
N ALA A 298 6.34 16.60 1.50
CA ALA A 298 7.35 15.56 1.61
C ALA A 298 8.44 15.92 2.61
N ASN A 299 9.27 14.93 2.97
CA ASN A 299 10.40 15.17 3.85
C ASN A 299 11.42 16.12 3.21
N ARG A 300 11.83 17.15 3.96
CA ARG A 300 12.69 18.24 3.48
C ARG A 300 14.11 17.82 3.07
N PHE A 301 14.57 16.65 3.51
CA PHE A 301 15.92 16.16 3.23
C PHE A 301 16.03 15.52 1.84
N LEU A 302 14.90 15.29 1.18
CA LEU A 302 14.84 14.76 -0.18
C LEU A 302 14.91 15.91 -1.20
N PRO A 303 15.51 15.70 -2.38
CA PRO A 303 15.73 16.72 -3.40
C PRO A 303 14.46 17.01 -4.22
N TRP A 304 13.33 17.22 -3.56
CA TRP A 304 12.05 17.54 -4.21
C TRP A 304 12.10 18.84 -5.01
N PRO A 305 12.65 19.96 -4.49
CA PRO A 305 12.74 21.20 -5.25
C PRO A 305 13.47 21.04 -6.58
N GLU A 306 14.61 20.35 -6.57
CA GLU A 306 15.41 20.12 -7.76
C GLU A 306 14.63 19.27 -8.78
N LYS A 307 14.06 18.15 -8.34
CA LYS A 307 13.29 17.23 -9.21
C LYS A 307 12.03 17.87 -9.78
N LEU A 308 11.35 18.69 -8.98
CA LEU A 308 10.19 19.45 -9.42
C LEU A 308 10.60 20.54 -10.43
N ALA A 309 11.70 21.26 -10.19
CA ALA A 309 12.19 22.29 -11.08
C ALA A 309 12.69 21.73 -12.42
N GLU A 310 13.32 20.55 -12.42
CA GLU A 310 13.71 19.84 -13.65
C GLU A 310 12.52 19.59 -14.60
N THR A 311 11.32 19.37 -14.06
CA THR A 311 10.12 19.05 -14.84
C THR A 311 9.20 20.26 -15.08
N PHE A 312 9.00 21.11 -14.08
CA PHE A 312 8.04 22.22 -14.11
C PHE A 312 8.70 23.61 -14.24
N GLY A 313 10.03 23.69 -14.20
CA GLY A 313 10.81 24.92 -14.30
C GLY A 313 10.90 25.71 -12.99
N ALA A 314 9.76 26.03 -12.37
CA ALA A 314 9.70 26.79 -11.12
C ALA A 314 8.91 26.04 -10.03
N VAL A 315 9.35 26.20 -8.78
CA VAL A 315 8.78 25.53 -7.61
C VAL A 315 8.54 26.53 -6.48
N ASP A 316 7.32 26.55 -5.98
CA ASP A 316 6.97 27.34 -4.80
C ASP A 316 7.12 26.47 -3.54
N THR A 317 7.99 26.88 -2.62
CA THR A 317 8.01 26.30 -1.27
C THR A 317 7.00 27.05 -0.42
N ILE A 318 5.82 26.46 -0.25
CA ILE A 318 4.65 27.11 0.36
C ILE A 318 4.76 27.14 1.88
N ALA A 319 5.28 26.05 2.47
CA ALA A 319 5.44 25.92 3.91
C ALA A 319 6.58 24.97 4.25
N VAL A 320 7.23 25.18 5.39
CA VAL A 320 8.31 24.32 5.89
C VAL A 320 8.20 24.19 7.40
N ASN A 321 8.41 22.96 7.89
CA ASN A 321 8.64 22.68 9.30
C ASN A 321 9.96 21.87 9.46
N PRO A 322 10.37 21.49 10.69
CA PRO A 322 11.62 20.75 10.88
C PRO A 322 11.74 19.40 10.15
N ARG A 323 10.64 18.79 9.72
CA ARG A 323 10.62 17.46 9.07
C ARG A 323 10.14 17.49 7.63
N PHE A 324 9.16 18.34 7.32
CA PHE A 324 8.41 18.35 6.07
C PHE A 324 8.42 19.73 5.42
N ALA A 325 8.19 19.75 4.11
CA ALA A 325 7.93 20.95 3.34
C ALA A 325 6.77 20.70 2.36
N VAL A 326 5.95 21.73 2.14
CA VAL A 326 4.88 21.76 1.14
C VAL A 326 5.40 22.48 -0.10
N TYR A 327 5.32 21.79 -1.23
CA TYR A 327 5.74 22.30 -2.53
C TYR A 327 4.55 22.44 -3.47
N GLY A 328 4.52 23.54 -4.23
CA GLY A 328 3.55 23.79 -5.28
C GLY A 328 4.24 24.02 -6.62
N VAL A 329 3.68 23.42 -7.69
CA VAL A 329 4.10 23.68 -9.08
C VAL A 329 2.90 23.81 -9.99
N LYS A 330 3.05 24.52 -11.11
CA LYS A 330 2.00 24.68 -12.14
C LYS A 330 2.52 24.26 -13.51
N LYS A 331 1.64 23.71 -14.34
CA LYS A 331 1.91 23.40 -15.76
C LYS A 331 1.52 24.57 -16.67
#